data_AF-A0A2E5X9W5-F1
#
_entry.id   AF-A0A2E5X9W5-F1
#
_cell.length_a   1.000
_cell.length_b   1.000
_cell.length_c   1.000
_cell.angle_alpha   90.00
_cell.angle_beta   90.00
_cell.angle_gamma   90.00
#
_symmetry.space_group_name_H-M   'P 1'
#
loop_
_entity.id
_entity.type
_entity.pdbx_description
1 polymer ?
#
loop_
_entity_poly.entity_id
_entity_poly.type
_entity_poly.pdbx_seq_one_letter_code
_entity_poly.pdbx_strand_id
1 'polypeptide(L)'
;MARLFLDYEPGIHWSQVQMQSGVTGINSVRAYSISKQSRDQDPEGEFIREWVEELRHVPTSHIHQPWLMSRDEQNKYGCIIGVDYPEPIVDEGISRKEGISRSYSAKSQPDSKKQSRIVYNLHGSRKRRRS
;
A
#
# COMPACT_ATOMS: atom_id res chain seq x y z
N MET A 1 -12.46 8.66 -2.05
CA MET A 1 -13.16 7.36 -2.13
C MET A 1 -14.67 7.54 -2.23
N ALA A 2 -15.36 8.11 -1.24
CA ALA A 2 -16.82 8.28 -1.26
C ALA A 2 -17.41 9.02 -2.48
N ARG A 3 -16.62 9.90 -3.11
CA ARG A 3 -17.02 10.65 -4.32
C ARG A 3 -16.69 9.95 -5.65
N LEU A 4 -15.92 8.86 -5.61
CA LEU A 4 -15.38 8.20 -6.81
C LEU A 4 -15.87 6.76 -6.96
N PHE A 5 -16.19 6.07 -5.87
CA PHE A 5 -16.67 4.68 -5.91
C PHE A 5 -18.18 4.66 -6.09
N LEU A 6 -18.65 3.92 -7.09
CA LEU A 6 -20.08 3.74 -7.37
C LEU A 6 -20.78 2.89 -6.29
N ASP A 7 -20.03 2.02 -5.63
CA ASP A 7 -20.46 1.08 -4.60
C ASP A 7 -19.98 1.49 -3.20
N TYR A 8 -19.75 2.79 -2.98
CA TYR A 8 -19.26 3.26 -1.69
C TYR A 8 -20.27 3.03 -0.57
N GLU A 9 -19.96 2.06 0.28
CA GLU A 9 -20.67 1.83 1.53
C GLU A 9 -19.82 2.19 2.76
N PRO A 10 -20.21 3.20 3.56
CA PRO A 10 -19.45 3.64 4.73
C PRO A 10 -19.15 2.51 5.72
N GLY A 11 -20.13 1.64 5.97
CA GLY A 11 -19.99 0.52 6.92
C GLY A 11 -18.90 -0.49 6.51
N ILE A 12 -18.71 -0.67 5.21
CA ILE A 12 -17.67 -1.58 4.66
C ILE A 12 -16.34 -0.84 4.58
N HIS A 13 -16.31 0.30 3.90
CA HIS A 13 -15.07 0.99 3.56
C HIS A 13 -14.36 1.57 4.79
N TRP A 14 -15.10 2.06 5.79
CA TRP A 14 -14.45 2.62 6.99
C TRP A 14 -13.72 1.55 7.80
N SER A 15 -14.32 0.37 7.95
CA SER A 15 -13.69 -0.75 8.64
C SER A 15 -12.45 -1.27 7.89
N GLN A 16 -12.50 -1.33 6.54
CA GLN A 16 -11.36 -1.68 5.71
C GLN A 16 -10.22 -0.66 5.83
N VAL A 17 -10.52 0.64 5.80
CA VAL A 17 -9.50 1.70 5.99
C VAL A 17 -8.84 1.59 7.36
N GLN A 18 -9.61 1.37 8.43
CA GLN A 18 -9.05 1.16 9.77
C GLN A 18 -8.15 -0.08 9.83
N MET A 19 -8.52 -1.15 9.12
CA MET A 19 -7.73 -2.37 9.05
C MET A 19 -6.40 -2.14 8.33
N GLN A 20 -6.41 -1.50 7.16
CA GLN A 20 -5.21 -1.27 6.35
C GLN A 20 -4.27 -0.23 6.96
N SER A 21 -4.81 0.79 7.64
CA SER A 21 -4.00 1.76 8.40
C SER A 21 -3.44 1.19 9.71
N GLY A 22 -3.82 -0.03 10.10
CA GLY A 22 -3.36 -0.67 11.34
C GLY A 22 -3.95 -0.08 12.62
N VAL A 23 -4.99 0.76 12.52
CA VAL A 23 -5.69 1.44 13.63
C VAL A 23 -6.54 0.46 14.45
N THR A 24 -7.01 -0.64 13.86
CA THR A 24 -7.76 -1.67 14.61
C THR A 24 -6.95 -2.31 15.73
N GLY A 25 -5.61 -2.20 15.71
CA GLY A 25 -4.72 -2.63 16.80
C GLY A 25 -4.60 -4.13 17.01
N ILE A 26 -5.42 -4.95 16.34
CA ILE A 26 -5.45 -6.41 16.47
C ILE A 26 -4.37 -7.08 15.59
N ASN A 27 -4.03 -6.45 14.46
CA ASN A 27 -3.08 -6.99 13.50
C ASN A 27 -1.70 -6.36 13.63
N SER A 28 -0.68 -7.14 13.27
CA SER A 28 0.66 -6.62 13.00
C SER A 28 0.60 -5.54 11.93
N VAL A 29 1.53 -4.57 11.99
CA VAL A 29 1.63 -3.53 10.97
C VAL A 29 1.96 -4.22 9.64
N ARG A 30 1.05 -4.15 8.68
CA ARG A 30 1.24 -4.69 7.34
C ARG A 30 1.79 -3.59 6.46
N ALA A 31 2.97 -3.82 5.92
CA ALA A 31 3.62 -2.94 4.96
C ALA A 31 3.97 -3.79 3.74
N TYR A 32 3.23 -3.57 2.66
CA TYR A 32 3.39 -4.31 1.42
C TYR A 32 4.56 -3.77 0.61
N SER A 33 5.14 -4.62 -0.24
CA SER A 33 6.08 -4.18 -1.26
C SER A 33 5.30 -3.90 -2.53
N ILE A 34 5.43 -2.68 -3.05
CA ILE A 34 4.76 -2.21 -4.27
C ILE A 34 5.31 -2.98 -5.46
N SER A 35 6.65 -3.03 -5.59
CA SER A 35 7.32 -3.75 -6.67
C SER A 35 6.95 -5.23 -6.69
N LYS A 36 6.87 -5.88 -5.52
CA LYS A 36 6.49 -7.29 -5.44
C LYS A 36 5.02 -7.50 -5.80
N GLN A 37 4.10 -6.72 -5.22
CA GLN A 37 2.68 -6.88 -5.52
C GLN A 37 2.38 -6.65 -7.01
N SER A 38 3.00 -5.64 -7.60
CA SER A 38 2.83 -5.34 -9.01
C SER A 38 3.22 -6.53 -9.89
N ARG A 39 4.39 -7.15 -9.65
CA ARG A 39 4.82 -8.36 -10.38
C ARG A 39 3.98 -9.60 -10.09
N ASP A 40 3.62 -9.83 -8.83
CA ASP A 40 2.88 -11.02 -8.43
C ASP A 40 1.45 -11.03 -8.99
N GLN A 41 0.85 -9.85 -9.17
CA GLN A 41 -0.54 -9.70 -9.63
C GLN A 41 -0.68 -9.37 -11.11
N ASP A 42 0.35 -8.78 -11.72
CA ASP A 42 0.35 -8.39 -13.13
C ASP A 42 1.72 -8.73 -13.78
N PRO A 43 2.11 -10.01 -13.90
CA PRO A 43 3.46 -10.39 -14.33
C PRO A 43 3.88 -9.85 -15.71
N GLU A 44 2.92 -9.68 -16.61
CA GLU A 44 3.14 -9.19 -17.98
C GLU A 44 2.91 -7.66 -18.11
N GLY A 45 2.42 -7.02 -17.06
CA GLY A 45 2.12 -5.59 -17.06
C GLY A 45 0.88 -5.22 -17.88
N GLU A 46 -0.03 -6.16 -18.15
CA GLU A 46 -1.22 -5.92 -18.98
C GLU A 46 -2.14 -4.87 -18.35
N PHE A 47 -2.35 -4.96 -17.03
CA PHE A 47 -3.16 -3.98 -16.32
C PHE A 47 -2.51 -2.59 -16.37
N ILE A 48 -1.19 -2.52 -16.19
CA ILE A 48 -0.45 -1.25 -16.28
C ILE A 48 -0.59 -0.63 -17.67
N ARG A 49 -0.46 -1.41 -18.74
CA ARG A 49 -0.60 -0.90 -20.13
C ARG A 49 -1.99 -0.40 -20.45
N GLU A 50 -3.00 -1.08 -19.93
CA GLU A 50 -4.39 -0.68 -20.17
C GLU A 50 -4.69 0.67 -19.54
N TRP A 51 -4.29 0.86 -18.28
CA TRP A 51 -4.70 2.01 -17.46
C TRP A 51 -3.69 3.16 -17.41
N VAL A 52 -2.44 2.93 -17.80
CA VAL A 52 -1.37 3.93 -17.83
C VAL A 52 -0.88 4.05 -19.27
N GLU A 53 -1.50 4.96 -20.02
CA GLU A 53 -1.34 5.04 -21.47
C GLU A 53 0.11 5.30 -21.89
N GLU A 54 0.82 6.14 -21.12
CA GLU A 54 2.22 6.47 -21.34
C GLU A 54 3.16 5.26 -21.23
N LEU A 55 2.75 4.19 -20.55
CA LEU A 55 3.55 2.96 -20.39
C LEU A 55 3.17 1.85 -21.39
N ARG A 56 2.21 2.08 -22.29
CA ARG A 56 1.69 1.04 -23.22
C ARG A 56 2.77 0.29 -24.00
N HIS A 57 3.82 0.97 -24.42
CA HIS A 57 4.89 0.41 -25.25
C HIS A 57 6.14 -0.02 -24.48
N VAL A 58 6.20 0.20 -23.16
CA VAL A 58 7.37 -0.13 -22.32
C VAL A 58 7.52 -1.65 -22.19
N PRO A 59 8.68 -2.29 -22.44
CA PRO A 59 8.79 -3.75 -22.39
C PRO A 59 8.49 -4.33 -21.00
N THR A 60 8.02 -5.57 -20.92
CA THR A 60 7.68 -6.26 -19.65
C THR A 60 8.83 -6.25 -18.64
N SER A 61 10.09 -6.31 -19.10
CA SER A 61 11.27 -6.21 -18.23
C SER A 61 11.34 -4.92 -17.41
N HIS A 62 10.72 -3.84 -17.91
CA HIS A 62 10.76 -2.51 -17.30
C HIS A 62 9.38 -1.99 -16.86
N ILE A 63 8.28 -2.67 -17.19
CA ILE A 63 6.92 -2.15 -16.95
C ILE A 63 6.63 -1.85 -15.46
N HIS A 64 7.23 -2.61 -14.56
CA HIS A 64 7.09 -2.42 -13.11
C HIS A 64 8.07 -1.40 -12.52
N GLN A 65 9.12 -1.03 -13.27
CA GLN A 65 10.19 -0.12 -12.84
C GLN A 65 10.70 0.69 -14.04
N PRO A 66 9.84 1.53 -14.67
CA PRO A 66 10.17 2.19 -15.94
C PRO A 66 11.33 3.20 -15.83
N TRP A 67 11.58 3.73 -14.63
CA TRP A 67 12.73 4.59 -14.33
C TRP A 67 14.10 3.90 -14.47
N LEU A 68 14.15 2.57 -14.56
CA LEU A 68 15.39 1.84 -14.83
C LEU A 68 15.75 1.78 -16.31
N MET A 69 14.86 2.19 -17.21
CA MET A 69 15.15 2.26 -18.64
C MET A 69 16.25 3.28 -18.92
N SER A 70 17.20 2.89 -19.75
CA SER A 70 18.19 3.82 -20.31
C SER A 70 17.51 4.91 -21.15
N ARG A 71 18.21 6.03 -21.39
CA ARG A 71 17.67 7.12 -22.20
C ARG A 71 17.32 6.67 -23.63
N ASP A 72 18.10 5.74 -24.20
CA ASP A 72 17.83 5.19 -25.52
C ASP A 72 16.57 4.32 -25.53
N GLU A 73 16.35 3.52 -24.49
CA GLU A 73 15.11 2.74 -24.33
C GLU A 73 13.89 3.64 -24.14
N GLN A 74 14.00 4.69 -23.30
CA GLN A 74 12.94 5.67 -23.12
C GLN A 74 12.53 6.32 -24.44
N ASN A 75 13.51 6.73 -25.26
CA ASN A 75 13.25 7.29 -26.59
C ASN A 75 12.63 6.24 -27.53
N LYS A 76 13.12 5.01 -27.51
CA LYS A 76 12.64 3.91 -28.35
C LYS A 76 11.18 3.54 -28.07
N TYR A 77 10.79 3.52 -26.80
CA TYR A 77 9.45 3.14 -26.36
C TYR A 77 8.53 4.35 -26.14
N GLY A 78 9.01 5.58 -26.36
CA GLY A 78 8.20 6.80 -26.31
C GLY A 78 7.71 7.16 -24.91
N CYS A 79 8.48 6.84 -23.87
CA CYS A 79 8.17 7.18 -22.48
C CYS A 79 9.40 7.76 -21.81
N ILE A 80 9.47 9.09 -21.72
CA ILE A 80 10.56 9.82 -21.08
C ILE A 80 10.24 10.01 -19.60
N ILE A 81 11.06 9.42 -18.74
CA ILE A 81 10.89 9.53 -17.29
C ILE A 81 11.22 10.96 -16.84
N GLY A 82 10.36 11.50 -15.97
CA GLY A 82 10.36 12.90 -15.54
C GLY A 82 9.59 13.86 -16.46
N VAL A 83 9.12 13.40 -17.62
CA VAL A 83 8.34 14.22 -18.57
C VAL A 83 6.99 13.56 -18.85
N ASP A 84 7.00 12.36 -19.42
CA ASP A 84 5.79 11.61 -19.78
C ASP A 84 5.30 10.76 -18.61
N TYR A 85 6.22 10.19 -17.82
CA TYR A 85 5.93 9.43 -16.61
C TYR A 85 6.83 9.89 -15.45
N PRO A 86 6.33 10.05 -14.22
CA PRO A 86 7.13 10.61 -13.12
C PRO A 86 8.26 9.67 -12.67
N GLU A 87 9.33 10.28 -12.15
CA GLU A 87 10.34 9.57 -11.35
C GLU A 87 9.73 9.03 -10.04
N PRO A 88 10.28 7.96 -9.45
CA PRO A 88 9.86 7.48 -8.13
C PRO A 88 9.93 8.60 -7.09
N ILE A 89 8.80 8.89 -6.46
CA ILE A 89 8.69 9.95 -5.45
C ILE A 89 9.48 9.59 -4.19
N VAL A 90 9.58 8.30 -3.87
CA VAL A 90 10.28 7.77 -2.69
C VAL A 90 11.01 6.48 -3.04
N ASP A 91 12.10 6.21 -2.30
CA ASP A 91 12.68 4.86 -2.26
C ASP A 91 11.77 3.93 -1.45
N GLU A 92 11.32 2.85 -2.09
CA GLU A 92 10.39 1.89 -1.49
C GLU A 92 10.98 1.25 -0.22
N GLY A 93 12.24 0.85 -0.25
CA GLY A 93 12.89 0.14 0.85
C GLY A 93 13.01 1.01 2.10
N ILE A 94 13.46 2.26 1.91
CA ILE A 94 13.61 3.27 2.97
C ILE A 94 12.22 3.65 3.51
N SER A 95 11.30 4.06 2.64
CA SER A 95 9.96 4.52 3.02
C SER A 95 9.20 3.44 3.78
N ARG A 96 9.27 2.19 3.32
CA ARG A 96 8.65 1.05 3.99
C ARG A 96 9.21 0.83 5.39
N LYS A 97 10.54 0.82 5.54
CA LYS A 97 11.20 0.62 6.84
C LYS A 97 10.85 1.73 7.82
N GLU A 98 10.85 2.98 7.36
CA GLU A 98 10.46 4.13 8.17
C GLU A 98 8.99 4.06 8.60
N GLY A 99 8.08 3.76 7.67
CA GLY A 99 6.65 3.65 7.97
C GLY A 99 6.34 2.59 9.02
N ILE A 100 7.00 1.43 8.93
CA ILE A 100 6.90 0.36 9.94
C ILE A 100 7.41 0.86 11.29
N SER A 101 8.60 1.47 11.32
CA SER A 101 9.21 1.98 12.57
C SER A 101 8.32 3.01 13.26
N ARG A 102 7.83 4.01 12.52
CA ARG A 102 6.92 5.05 13.02
C ARG A 102 5.62 4.45 13.56
N SER A 103 5.05 3.47 12.85
CA SER A 103 3.82 2.79 13.28
C SER A 103 4.00 2.05 14.60
N TYR A 104 5.11 1.32 14.79
CA TYR A 104 5.40 0.64 16.05
C TYR A 104 5.74 1.61 17.18
N SER A 105 6.43 2.72 16.88
CA SER A 105 6.69 3.78 17.85
C SER A 105 5.39 4.40 18.37
N ALA A 106 4.46 4.75 17.48
CA ALA A 106 3.14 5.29 17.84
C ALA A 106 2.32 4.31 18.70
N LYS A 107 2.34 3.01 18.37
CA LYS A 107 1.71 1.95 19.17
C LYS A 107 2.34 1.77 20.54
N SER A 108 3.62 2.12 20.69
CA SER A 108 4.37 1.93 21.94
C SER A 108 4.12 3.03 22.98
N GLN A 109 3.50 4.15 22.57
CA GLN A 109 3.20 5.27 23.45
C GLN A 109 2.29 4.85 24.64
N PRO A 110 2.50 5.42 25.84
CA PRO A 110 1.72 5.06 27.03
C PRO A 110 0.21 5.23 26.85
N ASP A 111 -0.22 6.31 26.21
CA ASP A 111 -1.64 6.61 25.96
C ASP A 111 -2.28 5.58 25.02
N SER A 112 -1.58 5.23 23.94
CA SER A 112 -2.01 4.17 23.00
C SER A 112 -2.20 2.83 23.72
N LYS A 113 -1.26 2.47 24.62
CA LYS A 113 -1.36 1.24 25.43
C LYS A 113 -2.52 1.29 26.42
N LYS A 114 -2.72 2.42 27.09
CA LYS A 114 -3.83 2.64 28.03
C LYS A 114 -5.18 2.50 27.32
N GLN A 115 -5.34 3.16 26.18
CA GLN A 115 -6.56 3.10 25.39
C GLN A 115 -6.84 1.69 24.86
N SER A 116 -5.81 1.02 24.34
CA SER A 116 -5.92 -0.38 23.92
C SER A 116 -6.37 -1.30 25.06
N ARG A 117 -5.86 -1.10 26.28
CA ARG A 117 -6.28 -1.85 27.47
C ARG A 117 -7.75 -1.60 27.83
N ILE A 118 -8.22 -0.35 27.73
CA ILE A 118 -9.63 0.00 27.98
C ILE A 118 -10.54 -0.71 26.98
N VAL A 119 -10.25 -0.59 25.68
CA VAL A 119 -11.00 -1.25 24.61
C VAL A 119 -11.01 -2.76 24.81
N TYR A 120 -9.85 -3.34 25.15
CA TYR A 120 -9.72 -4.77 25.45
C TYR A 120 -10.63 -5.21 26.61
N ASN A 121 -10.70 -4.44 27.69
CA ASN A 121 -11.54 -4.80 28.83
C ASN A 121 -13.04 -4.65 28.52
N LEU A 122 -13.42 -3.66 27.72
CA LEU A 122 -14.82 -3.38 27.37
C LEU A 122 -15.39 -4.36 26.35
N HIS A 123 -14.60 -4.73 25.35
CA HIS A 123 -15.05 -5.50 24.18
C HIS A 123 -14.34 -6.85 24.01
N GLY A 124 -13.31 -7.13 24.82
CA GLY A 124 -12.60 -8.40 24.77
C GLY A 124 -13.49 -9.54 25.23
N SER A 125 -13.84 -10.44 24.30
CA SER A 125 -14.59 -11.65 24.61
C SER A 125 -13.78 -12.55 25.56
N ARG A 126 -14.10 -12.52 26.87
CA ARG A 126 -13.70 -13.55 27.83
C ARG A 126 -14.81 -13.84 28.85
N LYS A 127 -15.83 -14.58 28.43
CA LYS A 127 -16.31 -15.67 29.28
C LYS A 127 -15.58 -16.94 28.84
N ARG A 128 -14.53 -17.33 29.54
CA ARG A 128 -14.13 -18.75 29.55
C ARG A 128 -15.37 -19.50 30.05
N ARG A 129 -15.98 -20.37 29.22
CA ARG A 129 -16.94 -21.35 29.76
C ARG A 129 -16.19 -22.11 30.85
N ARG A 130 -16.61 -21.92 32.10
CA ARG A 130 -16.20 -22.80 33.19
C ARG A 130 -16.71 -24.20 32.81
N SER A 131 -15.79 -25.16 32.66
CA SER A 131 -16.13 -26.58 32.63
C SER A 131 -16.57 -27.02 34.02
#